data_AF-A0A2T0Y4G1-F1
#
_entry.id   AF-A0A2T0Y4G1-F1
#
_cell.length_a   1.000
_cell.length_b   1.000
_cell.length_c   1.000
_cell.angle_alpha   90.00
_cell.angle_beta   90.00
_cell.angle_gamma   90.00
#
_symmetry.space_group_name_H-M   'P 1'
#
loop_
_entity.id
_entity.type
_entity.pdbx_description
1 polymer ?
#
loop_
_entity_poly.entity_id
_entity_poly.type
_entity_poly.pdbx_seq_one_letter_code
_entity_poly.pdbx_strand_id
1 'polypeptide(L)'
;MASADDISAPPAPPPPVRLNSRAPLWRLIDALAAAGWGDLRDAPQSVRSYLLALARIADARSGIAEVTDAQAAERAGLSVRTIIRARTWLQDAGLVVMVRRGARQGLRGVASLLAVTKRALVALLPAARRAKDARTRRRASRPGGAPNLTGRRPFPSWRRKTAPPPRRTPGPSPVQRQLLADAAAAAAHPPRAATIAAARAAARTAVRR
;
A
#
# COMPACT_ATOMS: atom_id res chain seq x y z
N MET A 1 -20.09 -31.00 -22.35
CA MET A 1 -20.62 -29.78 -21.71
C MET A 1 -19.71 -29.45 -20.54
N ALA A 2 -18.83 -28.47 -20.69
CA ALA A 2 -17.96 -28.00 -19.61
C ALA A 2 -18.72 -26.95 -18.80
N SER A 3 -18.95 -27.22 -17.51
CA SER A 3 -19.70 -26.36 -16.60
C SER A 3 -18.98 -25.04 -16.34
N ALA A 4 -19.74 -23.95 -16.20
CA ALA A 4 -19.26 -22.58 -16.05
C ALA A 4 -18.62 -22.26 -14.67
N ASP A 5 -18.40 -23.26 -13.81
CA ASP A 5 -17.97 -23.08 -12.41
C ASP A 5 -16.45 -23.08 -12.20
N ASP A 6 -15.64 -23.42 -13.22
CA ASP A 6 -14.18 -23.52 -13.07
C ASP A 6 -13.42 -22.17 -13.10
N ILE A 7 -14.11 -21.02 -13.23
CA ILE A 7 -13.46 -19.70 -13.46
C ILE A 7 -13.18 -18.92 -12.15
N SER A 8 -13.55 -19.42 -10.97
CA SER A 8 -13.41 -18.64 -9.71
C SER A 8 -12.80 -19.40 -8.54
N ALA A 9 -11.70 -20.12 -8.77
CA ALA A 9 -10.76 -20.36 -7.67
C ALA A 9 -10.11 -19.01 -7.28
N PRO A 10 -10.25 -18.53 -6.04
CA PRO A 10 -9.56 -17.31 -5.60
C PRO A 10 -8.05 -17.50 -5.79
N PRO A 11 -7.33 -16.51 -6.36
CA PRO A 11 -5.90 -16.65 -6.60
C PRO A 11 -5.20 -17.00 -5.30
N ALA A 12 -4.38 -18.06 -5.35
CA ALA A 12 -3.60 -18.51 -4.20
C ALA A 12 -2.94 -17.31 -3.51
N PRO A 13 -3.05 -17.18 -2.18
CA PRO A 13 -2.52 -16.02 -1.49
C PRO A 13 -1.03 -15.89 -1.83
N PRO A 14 -0.58 -14.72 -2.30
CA PRO A 14 0.79 -14.51 -2.71
C PRO A 14 1.73 -14.84 -1.54
N PRO A 15 2.90 -15.44 -1.83
CA PRO A 15 3.81 -15.88 -0.79
C PRO A 15 4.13 -14.71 0.15
N PRO A 16 4.16 -14.93 1.48
CA PRO A 16 4.37 -13.85 2.42
C PRO A 16 5.72 -13.19 2.15
N VAL A 17 5.69 -11.89 1.82
CA VAL A 17 6.91 -11.10 1.61
C VAL A 17 7.76 -11.19 2.88
N ARG A 18 8.89 -11.90 2.78
CA ARG A 18 9.88 -12.01 3.86
C ARG A 18 10.67 -10.71 3.90
N LEU A 19 10.36 -9.87 4.88
CA LEU A 19 11.11 -8.65 5.14
C LEU A 19 12.38 -9.01 5.92
N ASN A 20 13.52 -8.52 5.45
CA ASN A 20 14.81 -8.65 6.11
C ASN A 20 15.36 -7.25 6.47
N SER A 21 16.45 -7.21 7.22
CA SER A 21 17.03 -5.93 7.69
C SER A 21 17.60 -5.06 6.57
N ARG A 22 17.76 -5.59 5.35
CA ARG A 22 18.22 -4.84 4.17
C ARG A 22 17.08 -4.05 3.51
N ALA A 23 15.82 -4.36 3.82
CA ALA A 23 14.68 -3.58 3.35
C ALA A 23 14.78 -2.12 3.83
N PRO A 24 14.27 -1.13 3.08
CA PRO A 24 14.37 0.27 3.49
C PRO A 24 13.65 0.53 4.81
N LEU A 25 14.15 1.47 5.62
CA LEU A 25 13.67 1.69 6.99
C LEU A 25 12.15 1.96 7.05
N TRP A 26 11.65 2.85 6.19
CA TRP A 26 10.23 3.16 6.10
C TRP A 26 9.37 1.91 5.88
N ARG A 27 9.84 0.95 5.08
CA ARG A 27 9.11 -0.29 4.80
C ARG A 27 9.07 -1.23 5.99
N LEU A 28 10.12 -1.26 6.81
CA LEU A 28 10.14 -2.03 8.05
C LEU A 28 9.15 -1.44 9.07
N ILE A 29 9.13 -0.11 9.20
CA ILE A 29 8.25 0.60 10.12
C ILE A 29 6.78 0.49 9.67
N ASP A 30 6.49 0.66 8.39
CA ASP A 30 5.15 0.45 7.84
C ASP A 30 4.67 -0.99 8.07
N ALA A 31 5.58 -1.96 7.93
CA ALA A 31 5.23 -3.37 8.17
C ALA A 31 4.92 -3.64 9.64
N LEU A 32 5.64 -2.99 10.54
CA LEU A 32 5.39 -3.09 11.98
C LEU A 32 4.07 -2.39 12.35
N ALA A 33 3.80 -1.22 11.79
CA ALA A 33 2.53 -0.49 11.94
C ALA A 33 1.35 -1.33 11.41
N ALA A 34 1.48 -1.90 10.22
CA ALA A 34 0.49 -2.79 9.62
C ALA A 34 0.31 -4.08 10.44
N ALA A 35 1.36 -4.58 11.10
CA ALA A 35 1.28 -5.69 12.05
C ALA A 35 0.73 -5.28 13.42
N GLY A 36 0.38 -4.01 13.64
CA GLY A 36 -0.19 -3.52 14.89
C GLY A 36 0.83 -3.37 16.01
N TRP A 37 2.07 -3.01 15.67
CA TRP A 37 3.17 -2.63 16.55
C TRP A 37 3.75 -3.71 17.48
N GLY A 38 3.08 -4.85 17.66
CA GLY A 38 3.56 -5.93 18.52
C GLY A 38 3.83 -5.44 19.93
N ASP A 39 5.02 -5.71 20.44
CA ASP A 39 5.46 -5.33 21.79
C ASP A 39 5.52 -3.80 21.97
N LEU A 40 5.65 -3.03 20.89
CA LEU A 40 5.58 -1.56 20.92
C LEU A 40 4.17 -1.01 21.08
N ARG A 41 3.16 -1.88 21.14
CA ARG A 41 1.77 -1.45 21.30
C ARG A 41 1.51 -0.90 22.70
N ASP A 42 2.10 -1.51 23.71
CA ASP A 42 1.97 -1.10 25.11
C ASP A 42 2.93 0.05 25.46
N ALA A 43 3.88 0.34 24.56
CA ALA A 43 4.69 1.54 24.64
C ALA A 43 3.83 2.81 24.43
N PRO A 44 4.24 3.96 25.00
CA PRO A 44 3.58 5.23 24.79
C PRO A 44 3.37 5.53 23.31
N GLN A 45 2.23 6.11 22.95
CA GLN A 45 1.91 6.44 21.54
C GLN A 45 3.01 7.29 20.88
N SER A 46 3.68 8.14 21.66
CA SER A 46 4.81 8.97 21.21
C SER A 46 5.98 8.17 20.65
N VAL A 47 6.23 6.96 21.16
CA VAL A 47 7.28 6.06 20.64
C VAL A 47 7.01 5.68 19.19
N ARG A 48 5.75 5.33 18.90
CA ARG A 48 5.31 4.92 17.55
C ARG A 48 5.31 6.11 16.60
N SER A 49 4.83 7.27 17.05
CA SER A 49 4.89 8.53 16.27
C SER A 49 6.34 8.95 15.98
N TYR A 50 7.24 8.80 16.95
CA TYR A 50 8.65 9.14 16.76
C TYR A 50 9.35 8.19 15.78
N LEU A 51 9.09 6.88 15.84
CA LEU A 51 9.57 5.94 14.81
C LEU A 51 9.05 6.32 13.41
N LEU A 52 7.78 6.67 13.26
CA LEU A 52 7.22 7.12 11.99
C LEU A 52 7.88 8.41 11.47
N ALA A 53 8.21 9.35 12.36
CA ALA A 53 8.96 10.55 12.00
C ALA A 53 10.38 10.22 11.55
N LEU A 54 11.11 9.38 12.31
CA LEU A 54 12.45 8.93 11.93
C LEU A 54 12.45 8.18 10.58
N ALA A 55 11.43 7.37 10.30
CA ALA A 55 11.25 6.67 9.04
C ALA A 55 11.26 7.59 7.81
N ARG A 56 10.79 8.82 7.98
CA ARG A 56 10.65 9.83 6.92
C ARG A 56 11.92 10.66 6.72
N ILE A 57 12.76 10.78 7.75
CA ILE A 57 13.93 11.66 7.77
C ILE A 57 15.23 10.87 7.57
N ALA A 58 15.30 9.65 8.10
CA ALA A 58 16.49 8.82 8.02
C ALA A 58 16.78 8.38 6.58
N ASP A 59 18.06 8.14 6.29
CA ASP A 59 18.46 7.46 5.08
C ASP A 59 17.81 6.07 5.01
N ALA A 60 17.16 5.77 3.88
CA ALA A 60 16.34 4.58 3.75
C ALA A 60 17.17 3.29 3.91
N ARG A 61 18.42 3.28 3.43
CA ARG A 61 19.27 2.08 3.40
C ARG A 61 19.94 1.82 4.74
N SER A 62 20.64 2.81 5.29
CA SER A 62 21.36 2.72 6.55
C SER A 62 20.45 2.80 7.78
N GLY A 63 19.34 3.55 7.68
CA GLY A 63 18.48 3.87 8.83
C GLY A 63 19.11 4.90 9.78
N ILE A 64 20.09 5.67 9.30
CA ILE A 64 20.75 6.74 10.05
C ILE A 64 20.03 8.06 9.76
N ALA A 65 19.74 8.83 10.80
CA ALA A 65 19.18 10.17 10.73
C ALA A 65 20.07 11.16 11.49
N GLU A 66 20.39 12.28 10.85
CA GLU A 66 20.93 13.46 11.52
C GLU A 66 19.78 14.43 11.78
N VAL A 67 19.34 14.52 13.04
CA VAL A 67 18.12 15.27 13.38
C VAL A 67 18.21 15.84 14.79
N THR A 68 17.71 17.05 14.99
CA THR A 68 17.52 17.63 16.34
C THR A 68 16.24 17.11 16.97
N ASP A 69 16.14 17.14 18.31
CA ASP A 69 14.88 16.78 19.00
C ASP A 69 13.73 17.73 18.62
N ALA A 70 14.02 18.98 18.28
CA ALA A 70 13.03 19.96 17.82
C ALA A 70 12.51 19.64 16.40
N GLN A 71 13.40 19.31 15.47
CA GLN A 71 13.00 18.88 14.11
C GLN A 71 12.19 17.58 14.16
N ALA A 72 12.60 16.63 15.01
CA ALA A 72 11.84 15.41 15.22
C ALA A 72 10.44 15.68 15.82
N ALA A 73 10.34 16.63 16.75
CA ALA A 73 9.09 17.04 17.39
C ALA A 73 8.11 17.65 16.38
N GLU A 74 8.59 18.56 15.55
CA GLU A 74 7.82 19.17 14.46
C GLU A 74 7.28 18.11 13.50
N ARG A 75 8.13 17.18 13.05
CA ARG A 75 7.75 16.12 12.10
C ARG A 75 6.81 15.07 12.68
N ALA A 76 6.85 14.88 14.00
CA ALA A 76 5.96 13.97 14.72
C ALA A 76 4.65 14.63 15.17
N GLY A 77 4.55 15.96 15.15
CA GLY A 77 3.43 16.70 15.73
C GLY A 77 3.35 16.57 17.25
N LEU A 78 4.51 16.50 17.93
CA LEU A 78 4.62 16.29 19.37
C LEU A 78 5.48 17.38 20.02
N SER A 79 5.40 17.52 21.34
CA SER A 79 6.32 18.40 22.06
C SER A 79 7.74 17.81 22.14
N VAL A 80 8.74 18.69 22.22
CA VAL A 80 10.16 18.30 22.38
C VAL A 80 10.36 17.39 23.60
N ARG A 81 9.72 17.69 24.73
CA ARG A 81 9.78 16.87 25.95
C ARG A 81 9.26 15.45 25.70
N THR A 82 8.19 15.31 24.93
CA THR A 82 7.62 14.02 24.57
C THR A 82 8.53 13.23 23.63
N ILE A 83 9.19 13.89 22.69
CA ILE A 83 10.21 13.27 21.82
C ILE A 83 11.40 12.77 22.63
N ILE A 84 11.92 13.57 23.55
CA ILE A 84 13.05 13.16 24.39
C ILE A 84 12.70 11.88 25.15
N ARG A 85 11.52 11.81 25.78
CA ARG A 85 11.04 10.59 26.47
C ARG A 85 10.89 9.40 25.53
N ALA A 86 10.31 9.61 24.35
CA ALA A 86 10.15 8.55 23.35
C ALA A 86 11.51 8.04 22.83
N ARG A 87 12.48 8.93 22.64
CA ARG A 87 13.85 8.59 22.26
C ARG A 87 14.53 7.76 23.34
N THR A 88 14.48 8.20 24.59
CA THR A 88 15.05 7.43 25.72
C THR A 88 14.44 6.04 25.78
N TRP A 89 13.11 5.92 25.69
CA TRP A 89 12.43 4.63 25.67
C TRP A 89 12.94 3.72 24.54
N LEU A 90 13.11 4.26 23.32
CA LEU A 90 13.64 3.49 22.18
C LEU A 90 15.12 3.10 22.33
N GLN A 91 15.90 3.93 23.02
CA GLN A 91 17.30 3.64 23.34
C GLN A 91 17.40 2.51 24.35
N ASP A 92 16.58 2.56 25.40
CA ASP A 92 16.51 1.51 26.42
C ASP A 92 16.03 0.17 25.80
N ALA A 93 15.12 0.23 24.83
CA ALA A 93 14.67 -0.93 24.08
C ALA A 93 15.66 -1.42 22.99
N GLY A 94 16.81 -0.76 22.81
CA GLY A 94 17.83 -1.10 21.81
C GLY A 94 17.41 -0.89 20.34
N LEU A 95 16.30 -0.18 20.12
CA LEU A 95 15.74 0.08 18.78
C LEU A 95 16.35 1.29 18.10
N VAL A 96 16.83 2.26 18.89
CA VAL A 96 17.54 3.44 18.42
C VAL A 96 18.84 3.55 19.18
N VAL A 97 19.94 3.80 18.49
CA VAL A 97 21.26 4.02 19.10
C VAL A 97 21.86 5.32 18.61
N MET A 98 22.69 5.95 19.44
CA MET A 98 23.42 7.16 19.06
C MET A 98 24.76 6.73 18.44
N VAL A 99 25.00 7.07 17.17
CA VAL A 99 26.14 6.57 16.38
C VAL A 99 27.45 7.27 16.73
N ARG A 100 27.39 8.56 17.03
CA ARG A 100 28.53 9.35 17.52
C ARG A 100 28.18 10.03 18.83
N ARG A 101 29.04 9.89 19.83
CA ARG A 101 29.05 10.67 21.08
C ARG A 101 29.43 12.16 20.89
N GLY A 102 29.44 12.66 19.64
CA GLY A 102 30.03 13.95 19.25
C GLY A 102 29.09 15.15 19.26
N ALA A 103 27.77 14.96 19.25
CA ALA A 103 26.85 16.05 19.56
C ALA A 103 26.64 16.09 21.08
N ARG A 104 27.71 16.47 21.79
CA ARG A 104 27.71 17.03 23.15
C ARG A 104 26.53 16.54 24.00
N GLN A 105 26.67 15.34 24.56
CA GLN A 105 25.72 14.74 25.48
C GLN A 105 25.29 15.78 26.54
N GLY A 106 24.04 16.25 26.48
CA GLY A 106 23.51 17.31 27.37
C GLY A 106 23.21 18.66 26.71
N LEU A 107 23.62 18.92 25.46
CA LEU A 107 23.24 20.15 24.75
C LEU A 107 21.89 20.03 24.06
N ARG A 108 21.01 20.98 24.35
CA ARG A 108 19.71 21.15 23.68
C ARG A 108 19.91 21.93 22.38
N GLY A 109 19.23 21.52 21.32
CA GLY A 109 19.19 22.26 20.05
C GLY A 109 20.21 21.83 18.98
N VAL A 110 21.10 20.88 19.26
CA VAL A 110 22.09 20.38 18.28
C VAL A 110 21.61 19.08 17.64
N ALA A 111 21.92 18.88 16.35
CA ALA A 111 21.53 17.67 15.63
C ALA A 111 22.28 16.46 16.17
N SER A 112 21.55 15.38 16.47
CA SER A 112 22.12 14.12 16.92
C SER A 112 22.13 13.12 15.77
N LEU A 113 23.21 12.35 15.66
CA LEU A 113 23.30 11.25 14.70
C LEU A 113 22.75 9.96 15.33
N LEU A 114 21.53 9.61 14.93
CA LEU A 114 20.78 8.46 15.43
C LEU A 114 20.75 7.35 14.38
N ALA A 115 20.98 6.10 14.79
CA ALA A 115 20.76 4.93 13.96
C ALA A 115 19.59 4.11 14.50
N VAL A 116 18.69 3.72 13.60
CA VAL A 116 17.62 2.78 13.91
C VAL A 116 18.11 1.35 13.67
N THR A 117 18.00 0.49 14.67
CA THR A 117 18.46 -0.91 14.61
C THR A 117 17.51 -1.75 13.78
N LYS A 118 17.71 -1.79 12.46
CA LYS A 118 16.83 -2.49 11.51
C LYS A 118 16.70 -3.99 11.80
N ARG A 119 17.73 -4.64 12.35
CA ARG A 119 17.67 -6.05 12.78
C ARG A 119 16.68 -6.25 13.93
N ALA A 120 16.69 -5.35 14.91
CA ALA A 120 15.77 -5.42 16.05
C ALA A 120 14.32 -5.18 15.59
N LEU A 121 14.07 -4.21 14.70
CA LEU A 121 12.74 -4.01 14.11
C LEU A 121 12.22 -5.26 13.38
N VAL A 122 13.09 -5.94 12.62
CA VAL A 122 12.72 -7.18 11.93
C VAL A 122 12.42 -8.31 12.91
N ALA A 123 13.16 -8.40 14.02
CA ALA A 123 12.91 -9.41 15.06
C ALA A 123 11.55 -9.26 15.73
N LEU A 124 11.00 -8.04 15.82
CA LEU A 124 9.66 -7.78 16.37
C LEU A 124 8.52 -8.22 15.44
N LEU A 125 8.74 -8.26 14.12
CA LEU A 125 7.68 -8.50 13.14
C LEU A 125 6.94 -9.85 13.30
N PRO A 126 7.60 -10.99 13.53
CA PRO A 126 6.91 -12.27 13.75
C PRO A 126 5.97 -12.24 14.94
N ALA A 127 6.43 -11.72 16.08
CA ALA A 127 5.61 -11.59 17.29
C ALA A 127 4.42 -10.64 17.06
N ALA A 128 4.67 -9.49 16.42
CA ALA A 128 3.61 -8.53 16.08
C ALA A 128 2.52 -9.14 15.19
N ARG A 129 2.92 -9.90 14.16
CA ARG A 129 1.99 -10.60 13.26
C ARG A 129 1.15 -11.62 14.02
N ARG A 130 1.77 -12.45 14.85
CA ARG A 130 1.07 -13.45 15.69
C ARG A 130 0.07 -12.77 16.62
N ALA A 131 0.46 -11.69 17.29
CA ALA A 131 -0.40 -10.93 18.18
C ALA A 131 -1.59 -10.29 17.43
N LYS A 132 -1.35 -9.76 16.21
CA LYS A 132 -2.42 -9.25 15.35
C LYS A 132 -3.39 -10.34 14.94
N ASP A 133 -2.88 -11.48 14.48
CA ASP A 133 -3.70 -12.62 14.04
C ASP A 133 -4.55 -13.16 15.20
N ALA A 134 -3.97 -13.26 16.41
CA ALA A 134 -4.70 -13.64 17.61
C ALA A 134 -5.84 -12.66 17.94
N ARG A 135 -5.62 -11.35 17.82
CA ARG A 135 -6.66 -10.33 18.00
C ARG A 135 -7.75 -10.41 16.94
N THR A 136 -7.38 -10.63 15.69
CA THR A 136 -8.34 -10.81 14.60
C THR A 136 -9.22 -12.03 14.85
N ARG A 137 -8.63 -13.16 15.28
CA ARG A 137 -9.38 -14.37 15.66
C ARG A 137 -10.33 -14.11 16.84
N ARG A 138 -9.84 -13.46 17.91
CA ARG A 138 -10.66 -13.09 19.08
C ARG A 138 -11.84 -12.18 18.72
N ARG A 139 -11.69 -11.29 17.73
CA ARG A 139 -12.80 -10.44 17.24
C ARG A 139 -13.81 -11.26 16.46
N ALA A 140 -13.35 -12.14 15.57
CA ALA A 140 -14.21 -13.01 14.78
C ALA A 140 -14.98 -14.04 15.62
N SER A 141 -14.45 -14.44 16.78
CA SER A 141 -15.14 -15.35 17.71
C SER A 141 -16.15 -14.67 18.63
N ARG A 142 -16.27 -13.34 18.63
CA ARG A 142 -17.26 -12.62 19.46
C ARG A 142 -18.64 -12.69 18.80
N PRO A 143 -19.75 -12.84 19.54
CA PRO A 143 -21.10 -12.73 18.97
C PRO A 143 -21.26 -11.40 18.21
N GLY A 144 -21.68 -11.47 16.94
CA GLY A 144 -21.75 -10.31 16.02
C GLY A 144 -20.41 -9.84 15.44
N GLY A 145 -19.32 -10.54 15.70
CA GLY A 145 -18.00 -10.21 15.18
C GLY A 145 -17.80 -10.64 13.73
N ALA A 146 -17.82 -9.69 12.79
CA ALA A 146 -17.46 -9.99 11.42
C ALA A 146 -15.94 -10.26 11.32
N PRO A 147 -15.49 -11.36 10.66
CA PRO A 147 -14.08 -11.50 10.33
C PRO A 147 -13.65 -10.33 9.44
N ASN A 148 -12.44 -9.82 9.62
CA ASN A 148 -11.87 -8.83 8.69
C ASN A 148 -11.70 -9.49 7.32
N LEU A 149 -12.70 -9.34 6.44
CA LEU A 149 -12.76 -9.88 5.08
C LEU A 149 -11.74 -9.20 4.14
N THR A 150 -11.05 -8.16 4.61
CA THR A 150 -9.89 -7.61 3.90
C THR A 150 -8.76 -8.63 3.99
N GLY A 151 -8.75 -9.57 3.03
CA GLY A 151 -7.66 -10.50 2.82
C GLY A 151 -6.32 -9.76 2.88
N ARG A 152 -5.32 -10.39 3.50
CA ARG A 152 -3.94 -9.87 3.58
C ARG A 152 -3.47 -9.57 2.16
N ARG A 153 -3.64 -8.34 1.70
CA ARG A 153 -2.93 -7.88 0.51
C ARG A 153 -1.46 -7.99 0.88
N PRO A 154 -0.64 -8.75 0.13
CA PRO A 154 0.79 -8.70 0.34
C PRO A 154 1.17 -7.22 0.31
N PHE A 155 2.12 -6.83 1.16
CA PHE A 155 2.79 -5.55 1.04
C PHE A 155 3.00 -5.28 -0.45
N PRO A 156 2.71 -4.08 -0.98
CA PRO A 156 2.96 -3.80 -2.37
C PRO A 156 4.42 -4.15 -2.65
N SER A 157 4.65 -5.34 -3.21
CA SER A 157 5.84 -5.64 -3.97
C SER A 157 5.86 -4.54 -4.99
N TRP A 158 7.04 -4.00 -5.26
CA TRP A 158 7.26 -2.88 -6.13
C TRP A 158 6.96 -3.25 -7.60
N ARG A 159 5.75 -3.76 -7.89
CA ARG A 159 5.14 -3.64 -9.19
C ARG A 159 4.92 -2.14 -9.34
N ARG A 160 5.88 -1.53 -10.01
CA ARG A 160 5.86 -0.21 -10.64
C ARG A 160 4.52 0.51 -10.42
N LYS A 161 4.51 1.53 -9.55
CA LYS A 161 3.44 2.53 -9.55
C LYS A 161 3.33 3.27 -10.91
N THR A 162 4.30 3.06 -11.81
CA THR A 162 4.31 3.52 -13.19
C THR A 162 3.72 2.53 -14.19
N ALA A 163 3.26 1.34 -13.78
CA ALA A 163 2.46 0.52 -14.69
C ALA A 163 1.07 1.15 -14.78
N PRO A 164 0.65 1.65 -15.96
CA PRO A 164 -0.71 2.13 -16.13
C PRO A 164 -1.68 1.02 -15.69
N PRO A 165 -2.80 1.36 -15.02
CA PRO A 165 -3.81 0.36 -14.68
C PRO A 165 -4.17 -0.40 -15.97
N PRO A 166 -4.41 -1.72 -15.90
CA PRO A 166 -4.90 -2.44 -17.08
C PRO A 166 -6.14 -1.70 -17.56
N ARG A 167 -6.07 -1.15 -18.79
CA ARG A 167 -7.22 -0.52 -19.42
C ARG A 167 -8.31 -1.58 -19.49
N ARG A 168 -9.29 -1.52 -18.60
CA ARG A 168 -10.56 -2.21 -18.79
C ARG A 168 -11.19 -1.52 -19.99
N THR A 169 -10.98 -2.07 -21.18
CA THR A 169 -11.74 -1.66 -22.36
C THR A 169 -13.19 -1.94 -22.01
N PRO A 170 -14.06 -0.92 -21.88
CA PRO A 170 -15.48 -1.18 -21.67
C PRO A 170 -15.95 -2.04 -22.83
N GLY A 171 -16.68 -3.11 -22.54
CA GLY A 171 -17.34 -3.88 -23.59
C GLY A 171 -18.24 -2.96 -24.42
N PRO A 172 -18.52 -3.31 -25.69
CA PRO A 172 -19.33 -2.47 -26.57
C PRO A 172 -20.67 -2.14 -25.91
N SER A 173 -21.05 -0.86 -25.98
CA SER A 173 -22.33 -0.38 -25.50
C SER A 173 -23.48 -1.15 -26.21
N PRO A 174 -24.70 -1.18 -25.65
CA PRO A 174 -25.83 -1.85 -26.29
C PRO A 174 -26.05 -1.40 -27.74
N VAL A 175 -25.88 -0.10 -28.00
CA VAL A 175 -25.95 0.48 -29.36
C VAL A 175 -24.83 -0.03 -30.25
N GLN A 176 -23.60 -0.12 -29.74
CA GLN A 176 -22.48 -0.67 -30.51
C GLN A 176 -22.65 -2.17 -30.80
N ARG A 177 -23.25 -2.93 -29.88
CA ARG A 177 -23.61 -4.34 -30.11
C ARG A 177 -24.68 -4.47 -31.19
N GLN A 178 -25.69 -3.59 -31.17
CA GLN A 178 -26.72 -3.55 -32.20
C GLN A 178 -26.11 -3.25 -33.57
N LEU A 179 -25.28 -2.20 -33.66
CA LEU A 179 -24.60 -1.84 -34.91
C LEU A 179 -23.67 -2.93 -35.44
N LEU A 180 -22.97 -3.65 -34.56
CA LEU A 180 -22.14 -4.79 -34.95
C LEU A 180 -22.98 -5.97 -35.46
N ALA A 181 -24.13 -6.24 -34.83
CA ALA A 181 -25.06 -7.27 -35.28
C ALA A 181 -25.69 -6.90 -36.64
N ASP A 182 -26.10 -5.65 -36.81
CA ASP A 182 -26.68 -5.13 -38.05
C ASP A 182 -25.64 -5.14 -39.18
N ALA A 183 -24.39 -4.76 -38.89
CA ALA A 183 -23.29 -4.83 -39.84
C ALA A 183 -22.94 -6.28 -40.24
N ALA A 184 -22.97 -7.22 -39.29
CA ALA A 184 -22.77 -8.64 -39.56
C ALA A 184 -23.91 -9.22 -40.43
N ALA A 185 -25.16 -8.83 -40.16
CA ALA A 185 -26.32 -9.21 -40.97
C ALA A 185 -26.24 -8.64 -42.40
N ALA A 186 -25.81 -7.38 -42.54
CA ALA A 186 -25.60 -6.74 -43.84
C ALA A 186 -24.44 -7.37 -44.63
N ALA A 187 -23.40 -7.86 -43.95
CA ALA A 187 -22.30 -8.59 -44.59
C ALA A 187 -22.73 -9.99 -45.07
N ALA A 188 -23.62 -10.66 -44.32
CA ALA A 188 -24.18 -11.96 -44.71
C ALA A 188 -25.16 -11.86 -45.90
N HIS A 189 -25.84 -10.71 -46.04
CA HIS A 189 -26.78 -10.44 -47.13
C HIS A 189 -26.45 -9.11 -47.81
N PRO A 190 -25.47 -9.11 -48.73
CA PRO A 190 -25.05 -7.88 -49.39
C PRO A 190 -26.22 -7.28 -50.19
N PRO A 191 -26.53 -5.98 -50.03
CA PRO A 191 -27.60 -5.35 -50.78
C PRO A 191 -27.27 -5.39 -52.28
N ARG A 192 -28.28 -5.70 -53.11
CA ARG A 192 -28.12 -5.73 -54.57
C ARG A 192 -27.69 -4.34 -55.07
N ALA A 193 -26.85 -4.30 -56.10
CA ALA A 193 -26.29 -3.05 -56.64
C ALA A 193 -27.36 -1.99 -56.99
N ALA A 194 -28.54 -2.44 -57.47
CA ALA A 194 -29.69 -1.57 -57.74
C ALA A 194 -30.22 -0.86 -56.49
N THR A 195 -30.26 -1.55 -55.35
CA THR A 195 -30.72 -1.02 -54.06
C THR A 195 -29.74 0.03 -53.50
N ILE A 196 -28.44 -0.20 -53.68
CA ILE A 196 -27.38 0.75 -53.30
C ILE A 196 -27.46 2.03 -54.17
N ALA A 197 -27.70 1.87 -55.48
CA ALA A 197 -27.87 2.99 -56.40
C ALA A 197 -29.09 3.85 -56.06
N ALA A 198 -30.23 3.23 -55.74
CA ALA A 198 -31.45 3.92 -55.31
C ALA A 198 -31.26 4.68 -53.99
N ALA A 199 -30.62 4.07 -52.99
CA ALA A 199 -30.32 4.73 -51.71
C ALA A 199 -29.38 5.93 -51.87
N ARG A 200 -28.35 5.83 -52.73
CA ARG A 200 -27.45 6.94 -53.06
C ARG A 200 -28.17 8.08 -53.80
N ALA A 201 -29.10 7.76 -54.69
CA ALA A 201 -29.90 8.77 -55.40
C ALA A 201 -30.81 9.54 -54.44
N ALA A 202 -31.47 8.85 -53.51
CA ALA A 202 -32.33 9.45 -52.47
C ALA A 202 -31.54 10.32 -51.47
N ALA A 203 -30.35 9.86 -51.03
CA ALA A 203 -29.49 10.65 -50.15
C ALA A 203 -28.99 11.94 -50.82
N ARG A 204 -28.73 11.92 -52.14
CA ARG A 204 -28.35 13.11 -52.91
C ARG A 204 -29.49 14.12 -53.05
N THR A 205 -30.74 13.67 -53.08
CA THR A 205 -31.92 14.57 -53.10
C THR A 205 -32.20 15.17 -51.72
N ALA A 206 -31.97 14.42 -50.64
CA ALA A 206 -32.16 14.89 -49.27
C ALA A 206 -31.15 15.97 -48.83
N VAL A 207 -29.93 15.97 -49.39
CA VAL A 207 -28.89 16.99 -49.10
C VAL A 207 -29.08 18.28 -49.93
N ARG A 208 -30.00 18.28 -50.90
CA ARG A 208 -30.30 19.45 -51.77
C ARG A 208 -31.55 20.24 -51.34
N ARG A 209 -32.15 19.91 -50.19
CA ARG A 209 -33.14 20.74 -49.49
C ARG A 209 -32.47 21.40 -48.29
#